data_AF-K6VET9-F1
#
_entry.id   AF-K6VET9-F1
#
_cell.length_a   1.000
_cell.length_b   1.000
_cell.length_c   1.000
_cell.angle_alpha   90.00
_cell.angle_beta   90.00
_cell.angle_gamma   90.00
#
_symmetry.space_group_name_H-M   'P 1'
#
loop_
_entity.id
_entity.type
_entity.pdbx_description
1 polymer ?
#
loop_
_entity_poly.entity_id
_entity_poly.type
_entity_poly.pdbx_seq_one_letter_code
_entity_poly.pdbx_strand_id
1 'polypeptide(L)'
;MTRRRWIDVALVAVLFLLIAGSFVIGRSVGDGEFAGTDATATEMVEGDGHEPWFTPLFEPESAELESGLFALQAGLGGIALGYCIGRLHARRHREAEGSPAATPVPSGGPAETGGR
;
A
#
# COMPACT_ATOMS: atom_id res chain seq x y z
N MET A 1 14.34 15.25 -16.38
CA MET A 1 14.11 15.27 -14.92
C MET A 1 12.73 15.84 -14.52
N THR A 2 12.13 16.77 -15.27
CA THR A 2 10.86 17.43 -14.90
C THR A 2 9.61 16.55 -15.09
N ARG A 3 9.50 15.79 -16.18
CA ARG A 3 8.30 14.97 -16.49
C ARG A 3 7.91 14.00 -15.37
N ARG A 4 8.89 13.34 -14.73
CA ARG A 4 8.63 12.42 -13.62
C ARG A 4 8.09 13.16 -12.38
N ARG A 5 8.66 14.32 -12.06
CA ARG A 5 8.18 15.18 -10.97
C ARG A 5 6.77 15.70 -11.22
N TRP A 6 6.41 16.01 -12.47
CA TRP A 6 5.04 16.40 -12.83
C TRP A 6 4.04 15.25 -12.68
N ILE A 7 4.44 14.02 -13.03
CA ILE A 7 3.61 12.82 -12.81
C ILE A 7 3.42 12.57 -11.31
N ASP A 8 4.49 12.67 -10.52
CA ASP A 8 4.42 12.50 -9.06
C ASP A 8 3.49 13.56 -8.44
N VAL A 9 3.61 14.83 -8.84
CA VAL A 9 2.72 15.91 -8.40
C VAL A 9 1.28 15.68 -8.85
N ALA A 10 1.06 15.23 -10.09
CA ALA A 10 -0.28 14.93 -10.60
C ALA A 10 -0.93 13.76 -9.85
N LEU A 11 -0.17 12.69 -9.53
CA LEU A 11 -0.66 11.56 -8.74
C LEU A 11 -1.04 11.98 -7.32
N VAL A 12 -0.19 12.80 -6.68
CA VAL A 12 -0.50 13.35 -5.34
C VAL A 12 -1.74 14.24 -5.40
N ALA A 13 -1.85 15.10 -6.43
CA ALA A 13 -3.01 15.96 -6.60
C ALA A 13 -4.30 15.14 -6.81
N VAL A 14 -4.27 14.11 -7.66
CA VAL A 14 -5.41 13.19 -7.88
C VAL A 14 -5.78 12.47 -6.59
N LEU A 15 -4.81 11.95 -5.84
CA LEU A 15 -5.07 11.32 -4.54
C LEU A 15 -5.74 12.30 -3.58
N PHE A 16 -5.25 13.54 -3.48
CA PHE A 16 -5.85 14.57 -2.66
C PHE A 16 -7.29 14.90 -3.09
N LEU A 17 -7.53 14.95 -4.40
CA LEU A 17 -8.83 15.24 -4.98
C LEU A 17 -9.82 14.10 -4.69
N LEU A 18 -9.38 12.84 -4.74
CA LEU A 18 -10.18 11.68 -4.35
C LEU A 18 -10.54 11.70 -2.86
N ILE A 19 -9.59 12.01 -1.98
CA ILE A 19 -9.83 12.12 -0.53
C ILE A 19 -10.79 13.28 -0.23
N ALA A 20 -10.52 14.47 -0.75
CA ALA A 20 -11.35 15.65 -0.54
C ALA A 20 -12.76 15.45 -1.14
N GLY A 21 -12.86 14.88 -2.34
CA GLY A 21 -14.12 14.52 -2.98
C GLY A 21 -14.93 13.54 -2.14
N SER A 22 -14.28 12.48 -1.62
CA SER A 22 -14.91 11.53 -0.69
C SER A 22 -15.46 12.23 0.56
N PHE A 23 -14.71 13.17 1.14
CA PHE A 23 -15.14 13.91 2.33
C PHE A 23 -16.33 14.86 2.06
N VAL A 24 -16.33 15.52 0.91
CA VAL A 24 -17.44 16.40 0.48
C VAL A 24 -18.70 15.59 0.18
N ILE A 25 -18.57 14.43 -0.48
CA ILE A 25 -19.69 13.53 -0.75
C ILE A 25 -20.19 12.94 0.57
N GLY A 26 -19.30 12.45 1.43
CA GLY A 26 -19.63 11.89 2.74
C GLY A 26 -20.43 12.86 3.60
N ARG A 27 -20.04 14.14 3.69
CA ARG A 27 -20.82 15.14 4.45
C ARG A 27 -22.22 15.39 3.89
N SER A 28 -22.43 15.16 2.59
CA SER A 28 -23.70 15.43 1.91
C SER A 28 -24.71 14.29 2.05
N VAL A 29 -24.23 13.08 2.36
CA VAL A 29 -25.04 11.87 2.53
C VAL A 29 -25.55 11.72 3.98
N GLY A 30 -25.18 12.64 4.89
CA GLY A 30 -25.50 12.59 6.32
C GLY A 30 -24.46 11.77 7.09
N ASP A 31 -24.60 11.67 8.41
CA ASP A 31 -23.78 10.79 9.28
C ASP A 31 -24.11 9.31 8.99
N GLY A 32 -24.00 8.92 7.71
CA GLY A 32 -24.11 7.55 7.25
C GLY A 32 -22.98 6.81 7.91
N GLU A 33 -23.33 6.12 8.99
CA GLU A 33 -22.61 4.97 9.48
C GLU A 33 -22.14 4.21 8.25
N PHE A 34 -20.83 4.01 8.11
CA PHE A 34 -20.26 3.23 7.02
C PHE A 34 -20.62 1.76 7.24
N ALA A 35 -21.92 1.48 7.22
CA ALA A 35 -22.50 0.17 7.33
C ALA A 35 -22.03 -0.60 6.11
N GLY A 36 -21.51 -1.81 6.35
CA GLY A 36 -21.09 -2.68 5.27
C GLY A 36 -22.23 -2.89 4.28
N THR A 37 -21.90 -3.07 3.00
CA THR A 37 -22.87 -3.35 1.93
C THR A 37 -23.82 -4.51 2.27
N ASP A 38 -23.36 -5.43 3.12
CA ASP A 38 -24.12 -6.57 3.62
C ASP A 38 -25.28 -6.18 4.54
N ALA A 39 -25.11 -5.15 5.39
CA ALA A 39 -26.17 -4.69 6.29
C ALA A 39 -27.38 -4.14 5.52
N THR A 40 -27.14 -3.35 4.47
CA THR A 40 -28.20 -2.83 3.59
C THR A 40 -28.85 -3.94 2.77
N ALA A 41 -28.10 -4.96 2.35
CA ALA A 41 -28.63 -6.09 1.61
C ALA A 41 -29.55 -6.95 2.48
N THR A 42 -29.18 -7.19 3.74
CA THR A 42 -29.98 -7.98 4.70
C THR A 42 -31.31 -7.30 5.02
N GLU A 43 -31.34 -5.99 5.27
CA GLU A 43 -32.59 -5.25 5.51
C GLU A 43 -33.58 -5.35 4.33
N MET A 44 -33.08 -5.32 3.10
CA MET A 44 -33.93 -5.45 1.91
C MET A 44 -34.48 -6.87 1.74
N VAL A 45 -33.69 -7.89 2.07
CA VAL A 45 -34.06 -9.29 1.90
C VAL A 45 -35.03 -9.78 2.99
N GLU A 46 -34.89 -9.30 4.22
CA GLU A 46 -35.83 -9.60 5.32
C GLU A 46 -37.23 -9.02 5.07
N GLY A 47 -37.32 -7.85 4.41
CA GLY A 47 -38.59 -7.23 4.02
C GLY A 47 -39.42 -8.07 3.02
N ASP A 48 -38.76 -8.91 2.22
CA ASP A 48 -39.38 -9.84 1.26
C ASP A 48 -39.68 -11.22 1.88
N GLY A 49 -39.63 -11.35 3.20
CA GLY A 49 -40.03 -12.54 3.96
C GLY A 49 -39.06 -13.72 3.84
N HIS A 50 -37.79 -13.45 3.51
CA HIS A 50 -36.75 -14.48 3.44
C HIS A 50 -36.08 -14.67 4.80
N GLU A 51 -36.03 -15.91 5.27
CA GLU A 51 -35.34 -16.29 6.50
C GLU A 51 -33.84 -16.52 6.24
N PRO A 52 -32.94 -16.00 7.11
CA PRO A 52 -31.51 -16.24 7.00
C PRO A 52 -31.17 -17.74 7.03
N TRP A 53 -30.53 -18.23 5.98
CA TRP A 53 -30.08 -19.63 5.89
C TRP A 53 -28.74 -19.88 6.63
N PHE A 54 -28.12 -18.81 7.13
CA PHE A 54 -26.90 -18.82 7.91
C PHE A 54 -26.98 -17.74 8.98
N THR A 55 -26.62 -18.08 10.22
CA THR A 55 -26.49 -17.13 11.32
C THR A 55 -25.01 -16.99 11.65
N PRO A 56 -24.45 -15.77 11.75
CA PRO A 56 -23.07 -15.58 12.13
C PRO A 56 -22.78 -16.29 13.46
N LEU A 57 -21.72 -17.11 13.48
CA LEU A 57 -21.27 -17.78 14.71
C LEU A 57 -20.70 -16.79 15.74
N PHE A 58 -20.40 -15.57 15.29
CA PHE A 58 -19.96 -14.44 16.08
C PHE A 58 -20.62 -13.18 15.54
N GLU A 59 -21.61 -12.67 16.27
CA GLU A 59 -22.19 -11.35 16.06
C GLU A 59 -21.43 -10.40 17.00
N PRO A 60 -20.57 -9.50 16.51
CA PRO A 60 -20.01 -8.48 17.38
C PRO A 60 -21.16 -7.59 17.89
N GLU A 61 -21.42 -7.59 19.19
CA GLU A 61 -22.48 -6.76 19.82
C GLU A 61 -22.27 -5.24 19.63
N SER A 62 -21.18 -4.81 18.99
CA SER A 62 -20.85 -3.40 18.73
C SER A 62 -20.10 -3.21 17.40
N ALA A 63 -20.60 -2.28 16.57
CA ALA A 63 -19.97 -1.81 15.33
C ALA A 63 -18.54 -1.26 15.53
N GLU A 64 -18.19 -0.87 16.77
CA GLU A 64 -16.83 -0.41 17.11
C GLU A 64 -15.79 -1.53 17.03
N LEU A 65 -16.18 -2.77 17.33
CA LEU A 65 -15.27 -3.91 17.24
C LEU A 65 -15.01 -4.32 15.80
N GLU A 66 -16.04 -4.30 14.96
CA GLU A 66 -15.92 -4.57 13.52
C GLU A 66 -14.99 -3.55 12.86
N SER A 67 -15.26 -2.26 13.06
CA SER A 67 -14.42 -1.18 12.53
C SER A 67 -13.00 -1.20 13.11
N GLY A 68 -12.83 -1.58 14.38
CA GLY A 68 -11.53 -1.77 15.02
C GLY A 68 -10.70 -2.89 14.39
N LEU A 69 -11.33 -4.02 14.05
CA LEU A 69 -10.65 -5.13 13.37
C LEU A 69 -10.23 -4.75 11.95
N PHE A 70 -11.08 -4.04 11.19
CA PHE A 70 -10.71 -3.51 9.88
C PHE A 70 -9.58 -2.47 9.98
N ALA A 71 -9.62 -1.57 10.96
CA ALA A 71 -8.57 -0.58 11.19
C ALA A 71 -7.23 -1.26 11.53
N LEU A 72 -7.25 -2.31 12.35
CA LEU A 72 -6.07 -3.10 12.67
C LEU A 72 -5.47 -3.78 11.43
N GLN A 73 -6.32 -4.42 10.62
CA GLN A 73 -5.90 -5.05 9.36
C GLN A 73 -5.29 -4.03 8.40
N ALA A 74 -5.91 -2.86 8.26
CA ALA A 74 -5.40 -1.76 7.45
C ALA A 74 -4.05 -1.26 7.99
N GLY A 75 -3.91 -1.11 9.31
CA GLY A 75 -2.66 -0.70 9.96
C GLY A 75 -1.51 -1.67 9.69
N LEU A 76 -1.76 -2.98 9.88
CA LEU A 76 -0.77 -4.02 9.60
C LEU A 76 -0.40 -4.09 8.11
N GLY A 77 -1.39 -3.99 7.22
CA GLY A 77 -1.19 -3.92 5.77
C GLY A 77 -0.35 -2.71 5.35
N GLY A 78 -0.60 -1.55 5.96
CA GLY A 78 0.15 -0.32 5.73
C GLY A 78 1.62 -0.43 6.15
N ILE A 79 1.89 -1.02 7.33
CA ILE A 79 3.26 -1.26 7.81
C ILE A 79 4.01 -2.19 6.85
N ALA A 80 3.40 -3.31 6.47
CA ALA A 80 4.01 -4.29 5.56
C ALA A 80 4.31 -3.68 4.18
N LEU A 81 3.35 -2.93 3.63
CA LEU A 81 3.51 -2.25 2.34
C LEU A 81 4.61 -1.18 2.40
N GLY A 82 4.63 -0.37 3.45
CA GLY A 82 5.66 0.65 3.69
C GLY A 82 7.06 0.05 3.77
N TYR A 83 7.22 -1.05 4.51
CA TYR A 83 8.49 -1.78 4.58
C TYR A 83 8.93 -2.31 3.21
N CYS A 84 8.02 -2.89 2.43
CA CYS A 84 8.32 -3.42 1.10
C CYS A 84 8.81 -2.32 0.14
N ILE A 85 8.09 -1.19 0.08
CA ILE A 85 8.45 -0.04 -0.75
C ILE A 85 9.81 0.53 -0.30
N GLY A 86 10.00 0.70 1.01
CA GLY A 86 11.26 1.20 1.58
C GLY A 86 12.45 0.31 1.22
N ARG A 87 12.30 -1.01 1.37
CA ARG A 87 13.34 -1.99 1.02
C ARG A 87 13.66 -1.98 -0.47
N LEU A 88 12.65 -1.89 -1.34
CA LEU A 88 12.85 -1.80 -2.79
C LEU A 88 13.57 -0.51 -3.17
N HIS A 89 13.21 0.61 -2.55
CA HIS A 89 13.87 1.90 -2.79
C HIS A 89 15.34 1.86 -2.34
N ALA A 90 15.62 1.30 -1.16
CA ALA A 90 16.97 1.17 -0.63
C ALA A 90 17.87 0.29 -1.52
N ARG A 91 17.33 -0.80 -2.09
CA ARG A 91 18.08 -1.66 -3.04
C ARG A 91 18.50 -0.89 -4.29
N ARG A 92 17.58 -0.09 -4.86
CA ARG A 92 17.86 0.73 -6.04
C ARG A 92 18.94 1.79 -5.81
N HIS A 93 18.98 2.41 -4.62
CA HIS A 93 20.05 3.35 -4.27
C HIS A 93 21.41 2.66 -4.11
N ARG A 94 21.44 1.47 -3.49
CA ARG A 94 22.67 0.68 -3.35
C ARG A 94 23.23 0.19 -4.70
N GLU A 95 22.37 -0.12 -5.66
CA GLU A 95 22.77 -0.49 -7.02
C GLU A 95 23.29 0.74 -7.81
N ALA A 96 22.79 1.95 -7.52
CA ALA A 96 23.26 3.18 -8.15
C ALA A 96 24.60 3.68 -7.56
N GLU A 97 24.84 3.46 -6.28
CA GLU A 97 26.11 3.81 -5.60
C GLU A 97 27.16 2.70 -5.71
N GLY A 98 26.73 1.45 -5.89
CA GLY A 98 27.56 0.25 -5.97
C GLY A 98 28.08 -0.06 -7.37
N SER A 99 28.88 0.82 -7.94
CA SER A 99 29.92 0.43 -8.91
C SER A 99 31.29 0.86 -8.38
N PRO A 100 31.83 0.18 -7.34
CA PRO A 100 33.22 0.38 -6.98
C PRO A 100 34.08 -0.14 -8.15
N ALA A 101 34.99 0.74 -8.56
CA ALA A 101 36.04 0.56 -9.54
C ALA A 101 36.48 -0.89 -9.71
N ALA A 102 36.53 -1.32 -10.98
CA ALA A 102 37.32 -2.46 -11.40
C ALA A 102 38.68 -2.44 -10.68
N THR A 103 38.93 -3.47 -9.88
CA THR A 103 40.22 -3.73 -9.26
C THR A 103 41.31 -3.58 -10.33
N PRO A 104 42.32 -2.71 -10.15
CA PRO A 104 43.45 -2.70 -11.06
C PRO A 104 44.17 -4.03 -10.86
N VAL A 105 43.97 -4.96 -11.80
CA VAL A 105 44.75 -6.20 -11.88
C VAL A 105 46.21 -5.76 -12.06
N PRO A 106 47.15 -6.10 -11.15
CA PRO A 106 48.55 -5.87 -11.43
C PRO A 106 48.94 -6.78 -12.59
N SER A 107 49.10 -6.19 -13.78
CA SER A 107 49.68 -6.87 -14.93
C SER A 107 51.16 -7.09 -14.65
N GLY A 108 51.48 -8.19 -13.97
CA GLY A 108 52.84 -8.71 -13.87
C GLY A 108 53.31 -9.10 -15.27
N GLY A 109 54.09 -8.22 -15.90
CA GLY A 109 54.80 -8.53 -17.14
C GLY A 109 55.87 -9.60 -16.89
N PRO A 110 56.19 -10.45 -17.88
CA PRO A 110 57.18 -11.51 -17.71
C PRO A 110 58.56 -10.88 -17.47
N ALA A 111 59.22 -11.34 -16.40
CA ALA A 111 60.62 -11.03 -16.14
C ALA A 111 61.49 -11.69 -17.23
N GLU A 112 61.71 -10.96 -18.33
CA GLU A 112 62.90 -11.17 -19.15
C GLU A 112 64.10 -10.64 -18.39
N THR A 113 65.00 -11.54 -18.00
CA THR A 113 66.40 -11.18 -17.81
C THR A 113 67.25 -12.38 -18.18
N GLY A 114 67.45 -12.53 -19.50
CA GLY A 114 68.60 -13.24 -20.04
C GLY A 114 69.82 -12.32 -20.04
N GLY A 115 70.99 -12.89 -19.75
CA GLY A 115 72.26 -12.17 -19.86
C GLY A 115 73.38 -12.94 -19.18
N ARG A 116 74.14 -13.66 -20.01
CA ARG A 116 75.35 -14.43 -19.68
C ARG A 116 76.43 -13.61 -19.01
#